data_AF-F4BPA3-F1
#
_entry.id   AF-F4BPA3-F1
#
_cell.length_a   1.000
_cell.length_b   1.000
_cell.length_c   1.000
_cell.angle_alpha   90.00
_cell.angle_beta   90.00
_cell.angle_gamma   90.00
#
_symmetry.space_group_name_H-M   'P 1'
#
loop_
_entity.id
_entity.type
_entity.pdbx_description
1 polymer ?
#
loop_
_entity_poly.entity_id
_entity_poly.type
_entity_poly.pdbx_seq_one_letter_code
_entity_poly.pdbx_strand_id
1 'polypeptide(L)'
;MNEAMKIENIEAYMEQLDVPVNQNFVYGYTEPGLFSSFTYGALASFVDMKFYLLFFSSEEISLVGLTMMGQFSDHHVRIPYKDIDYLKVKKGLIQYKIIIKIKGEKKLTFKSNKVIAGIKWQKNNLTFLDSVDWYNSKPE
;
A
#
# COMPACT_ATOMS: atom_id res chain seq x y z
N MET A 1 -2.72 -12.35 -17.57
CA MET A 1 -2.86 -11.74 -16.23
C MET A 1 -1.52 -11.91 -15.55
N ASN A 2 -0.96 -10.87 -14.91
CA ASN A 2 0.32 -11.02 -14.24
C ASN A 2 0.16 -11.94 -13.02
N GLU A 3 0.91 -13.04 -13.01
CA GLU A 3 0.81 -14.11 -12.02
C GLU A 3 1.00 -13.58 -10.59
N ALA A 4 1.88 -12.61 -10.37
CA ALA A 4 2.13 -12.05 -9.02
C ALA A 4 0.89 -11.41 -8.38
N MET A 5 -0.09 -10.96 -9.18
CA MET A 5 -1.29 -10.29 -8.68
C MET A 5 -2.46 -11.24 -8.38
N LYS A 6 -2.24 -12.56 -8.49
CA LYS A 6 -3.16 -13.58 -7.98
C LYS A 6 -3.10 -13.61 -6.45
N ILE A 7 -4.24 -13.82 -5.79
CA ILE A 7 -4.33 -13.75 -4.32
C ILE A 7 -3.39 -14.77 -3.68
N GLU A 8 -3.34 -15.98 -4.24
CA GLU A 8 -2.54 -17.09 -3.71
C GLU A 8 -1.04 -16.76 -3.74
N ASN A 9 -0.60 -16.03 -4.76
CA ASN A 9 0.80 -15.59 -4.88
C ASN A 9 1.11 -14.41 -3.96
N ILE A 10 0.13 -13.54 -3.71
CA ILE A 10 0.24 -12.47 -2.71
C ILE A 10 0.34 -13.08 -1.31
N GLU A 11 -0.53 -14.03 -0.96
CA GLU A 11 -0.51 -14.74 0.31
C GLU A 11 0.84 -15.44 0.55
N ALA A 12 1.32 -16.20 -0.43
CA ALA A 12 2.60 -16.90 -0.33
C ALA A 12 3.81 -15.95 -0.19
N TYR A 13 3.77 -14.76 -0.80
CA TYR A 13 4.82 -13.76 -0.65
C TYR A 13 4.76 -13.11 0.75
N MET A 14 3.56 -12.75 1.22
CA MET A 14 3.40 -12.08 2.52
C MET A 14 3.60 -13.00 3.71
N GLU A 15 3.37 -14.31 3.55
CA GLU A 15 3.69 -15.33 4.58
C GLU A 15 5.19 -15.33 4.90
N GLN A 16 6.06 -15.23 3.89
CA GLN A 16 7.52 -15.14 4.09
C GLN A 16 7.91 -13.86 4.85
N LEU A 17 7.08 -12.84 4.77
CA LEU A 17 7.26 -11.59 5.47
C LEU A 17 6.58 -11.56 6.82
N ASP A 18 5.85 -12.60 7.26
CA ASP A 18 5.03 -12.58 8.48
C ASP A 18 4.04 -11.40 8.53
N VAL A 19 3.33 -11.18 7.41
CA VAL A 19 2.26 -10.18 7.30
C VAL A 19 0.95 -10.87 6.93
N PRO A 20 -0.10 -10.77 7.76
CA PRO A 20 -1.37 -11.44 7.48
C PRO A 20 -2.10 -10.78 6.30
N VAL A 21 -2.61 -11.62 5.40
CA VAL A 21 -3.44 -11.22 4.27
C VAL A 21 -4.89 -11.58 4.53
N ASN A 22 -5.75 -10.58 4.70
CA ASN A 22 -7.18 -10.77 4.91
C ASN A 22 -7.98 -9.57 4.39
N GLN A 23 -8.05 -9.44 3.06
CA GLN A 23 -8.72 -8.32 2.36
C GLN A 23 -8.25 -6.92 2.79
N ASN A 24 -7.15 -6.85 3.54
CA ASN A 24 -6.63 -5.68 4.21
C ASN A 24 -5.60 -4.95 3.37
N PHE A 25 -5.64 -5.13 2.05
CA PHE A 25 -4.62 -4.61 1.16
C PHE A 25 -5.18 -4.09 -0.15
N VAL A 26 -4.45 -3.14 -0.75
CA VAL A 26 -4.84 -2.53 -2.02
C VAL A 26 -3.63 -2.35 -2.92
N TYR A 27 -3.87 -2.44 -4.22
CA TYR A 27 -2.93 -1.97 -5.22
C TYR A 27 -2.95 -0.44 -5.27
N GLY A 28 -1.77 0.15 -5.23
CA GLY A 28 -1.56 1.59 -5.32
C GLY A 28 -0.46 1.96 -6.29
N TYR A 29 -0.47 3.22 -6.71
CA TYR A 29 0.61 3.79 -7.50
C TYR A 29 0.92 5.21 -7.06
N THR A 30 2.15 5.64 -7.30
CA THR A 30 2.59 7.00 -7.00
C THR A 30 3.41 7.60 -8.14
N GLU A 31 3.77 8.86 -7.99
CA GLU A 31 4.63 9.56 -8.95
C GLU A 31 6.08 9.10 -8.78
N PRO A 32 6.82 8.87 -9.88
CA PRO A 32 8.20 8.40 -9.81
C PRO A 32 9.06 9.40 -9.05
N GLY A 33 10.04 8.92 -8.27
CA GLY A 33 10.92 9.79 -7.49
C GLY A 33 10.27 10.41 -6.26
N LEU A 34 9.01 10.09 -5.92
CA LEU A 34 8.40 10.56 -4.66
C LEU A 34 9.26 10.20 -3.44
N PHE A 35 9.88 9.02 -3.46
CA PHE A 35 10.73 8.53 -2.38
C PHE A 35 12.17 9.09 -2.40
N SER A 36 12.59 9.82 -3.44
CA SER A 36 13.97 10.32 -3.59
C SER A 36 14.46 11.23 -2.46
N SER A 37 13.52 11.91 -1.79
CA SER A 37 13.85 12.78 -0.66
C SER A 37 13.53 12.18 0.71
N PHE A 38 13.09 10.92 0.77
CA PHE A 38 12.74 10.26 2.04
C PHE A 38 13.97 9.58 2.63
N THR A 39 14.18 9.80 3.93
CA THR A 39 15.27 9.20 4.70
C THR A 39 14.78 8.09 5.64
N TYR A 40 13.46 7.93 5.76
CA TYR A 40 12.83 6.93 6.61
C TYR A 40 13.08 5.49 6.13
N GLY A 41 13.90 4.77 6.89
CA GLY A 41 14.11 3.34 6.75
C GLY A 41 14.42 2.89 5.32
N ALA A 42 13.76 1.84 4.88
CA ALA A 42 13.93 1.27 3.54
C ALA A 42 13.21 2.07 2.43
N LEU A 43 12.54 3.19 2.71
CA LEU A 43 11.83 3.94 1.66
C LEU A 43 12.76 4.48 0.57
N ALA A 44 14.02 4.75 0.90
CA ALA A 44 15.04 5.13 -0.08
C ALA A 44 15.28 4.04 -1.15
N SER A 45 14.90 2.78 -0.89
CA SER A 45 15.01 1.72 -1.91
C SER A 45 13.83 1.69 -2.89
N PHE A 46 12.81 2.53 -2.70
CA PHE A 46 11.63 2.62 -3.55
C PHE A 46 11.67 3.78 -4.55
N VAL A 47 12.80 4.48 -4.69
CA VAL A 47 12.93 5.72 -5.49
C VAL A 47 12.45 5.57 -6.93
N ASP A 48 12.75 4.43 -7.56
CA ASP A 48 12.41 4.15 -8.95
C ASP A 48 11.05 3.45 -9.13
N MET A 49 10.31 3.23 -8.03
CA MET A 49 9.08 2.47 -8.05
C MET A 49 7.86 3.32 -8.31
N LYS A 50 6.89 2.74 -9.01
CA LYS A 50 5.60 3.38 -9.32
C LYS A 50 4.41 2.62 -8.79
N PHE A 51 4.54 1.32 -8.57
CA PHE A 51 3.43 0.42 -8.25
C PHE A 51 3.73 -0.32 -6.95
N TYR A 52 2.68 -0.50 -6.14
CA TYR A 52 2.81 -0.98 -4.77
C TYR A 52 1.60 -1.81 -4.38
N LEU A 53 1.80 -2.77 -3.48
CA LEU A 53 0.75 -3.23 -2.61
C LEU A 53 0.91 -2.55 -1.25
N LEU A 54 -0.20 -2.04 -0.72
CA LEU A 54 -0.29 -1.47 0.61
C LEU A 54 -1.12 -2.41 1.46
N PHE A 55 -0.56 -2.96 2.53
CA PHE A 55 -1.25 -3.78 3.51
C PHE A 55 -1.46 -2.99 4.79
N PHE A 56 -2.66 -3.03 5.32
CA PHE A 56 -3.08 -2.31 6.52
C PHE A 56 -3.30 -3.34 7.63
N SER A 57 -2.49 -3.30 8.68
CA SER A 57 -2.62 -4.19 9.84
C SER A 57 -3.14 -3.43 11.06
N SER A 58 -3.20 -4.08 12.21
CA SER A 58 -3.47 -3.44 13.50
C SER A 58 -2.38 -2.45 13.92
N GLU A 59 -1.14 -2.59 13.45
CA GLU A 59 0.01 -1.89 14.04
C GLU A 59 0.86 -1.12 13.04
N GLU A 60 0.75 -1.45 11.75
CA GLU A 60 1.58 -0.87 10.71
C GLU A 60 0.91 -0.85 9.33
N ILE A 61 1.51 -0.07 8.43
CA ILE A 61 1.28 -0.16 7.00
C ILE A 61 2.51 -0.83 6.39
N SER A 62 2.31 -1.98 5.74
CA SER A 62 3.37 -2.64 4.96
C SER A 62 3.26 -2.25 3.49
N LEU A 63 4.39 -1.86 2.90
CA LEU A 63 4.53 -1.48 1.50
C LEU A 63 5.40 -2.52 0.80
N VAL A 64 4.86 -3.12 -0.25
CA VAL A 64 5.59 -4.03 -1.13
C VAL A 64 5.68 -3.40 -2.50
N GLY A 65 6.91 -3.27 -3.01
CA GLY A 65 7.16 -2.70 -4.32
C GLY A 65 6.82 -3.68 -5.44
N LEU A 66 6.27 -3.16 -6.53
CA LEU A 66 5.99 -3.94 -7.74
C LEU A 66 6.77 -3.37 -8.93
N THR A 67 7.30 -4.27 -9.77
CA THR A 67 7.94 -3.90 -11.03
C THR A 67 6.92 -3.35 -12.04
N MET A 68 7.38 -2.79 -13.16
CA MET A 68 6.48 -2.35 -14.25
C MET A 68 5.63 -3.50 -14.83
N MET A 69 6.14 -4.73 -14.76
CA MET A 69 5.39 -5.93 -15.16
C MET A 69 4.47 -6.44 -14.05
N GLY A 70 4.49 -5.77 -12.89
CA GLY A 70 3.70 -6.04 -11.69
C GLY A 70 4.22 -7.21 -10.83
N GLN A 71 5.44 -7.68 -11.06
CA GLN A 71 6.04 -8.71 -10.21
C GLN A 71 6.43 -8.09 -8.87
N PHE A 72 6.45 -8.90 -7.80
CA PHE A 72 7.05 -8.45 -6.54
C PHE A 72 8.49 -8.05 -6.77
N SER A 73 8.84 -6.90 -6.21
CA SER A 73 10.23 -6.51 -6.07
C SER A 73 10.82 -7.08 -4.78
N ASP A 74 12.14 -7.03 -4.66
CA ASP A 74 12.82 -7.35 -3.40
C ASP A 74 12.71 -6.23 -2.34
N HIS A 75 11.93 -5.18 -2.64
CA HIS A 75 11.77 -4.02 -1.78
C HIS A 75 10.47 -4.07 -1.01
N HIS A 76 10.61 -4.08 0.31
CA HIS A 76 9.52 -4.07 1.27
C HIS A 76 9.88 -3.12 2.42
N VAL A 77 8.89 -2.39 2.92
CA VAL A 77 9.03 -1.60 4.15
C VAL A 77 7.79 -1.74 5.01
N ARG A 78 8.00 -1.74 6.32
CA ARG A 78 6.94 -1.64 7.32
C ARG A 78 7.00 -0.26 7.96
N ILE A 79 5.86 0.41 8.03
CA ILE A 79 5.72 1.73 8.64
C ILE A 79 4.76 1.58 9.83
N PRO A 80 5.29 1.46 11.06
CA PRO A 80 4.47 1.44 12.26
C PRO A 80 3.60 2.69 12.38
N TYR A 81 2.36 2.56 12.84
CA TYR A 81 1.47 3.72 13.00
C TYR A 81 2.02 4.76 13.98
N LYS A 82 2.82 4.34 14.98
CA LYS A 82 3.54 5.27 15.87
C LYS A 82 4.47 6.25 15.13
N ASP A 83 4.88 5.94 13.90
CA ASP A 83 5.74 6.77 13.07
C ASP A 83 4.94 7.60 12.06
N ILE A 84 3.61 7.46 12.02
CA ILE A 84 2.71 8.17 11.11
C ILE A 84 2.03 9.32 11.85
N ASP A 85 2.36 10.56 11.49
CA ASP A 85 1.70 11.77 11.98
C ASP A 85 0.28 11.93 11.45
N TYR A 86 0.02 11.36 10.28
CA TYR A 86 -1.21 11.59 9.55
C TYR A 86 -1.47 10.48 8.55
N LEU A 87 -2.63 9.85 8.68
CA LEU A 87 -3.21 8.99 7.66
C LEU A 87 -4.54 9.61 7.22
N LYS A 88 -4.70 9.85 5.93
CA LYS A 88 -6.00 10.24 5.36
C LYS A 88 -6.22 9.55 4.06
N VAL A 89 -7.40 8.95 3.93
CA VAL A 89 -7.84 8.44 2.63
C VAL A 89 -9.01 9.27 2.14
N LYS A 90 -8.94 9.65 0.87
CA LYS A 90 -10.01 10.35 0.16
C LYS A 90 -10.63 9.41 -0.86
N LYS A 91 -11.90 9.06 -0.66
CA LYS A 91 -12.70 8.28 -1.60
C LYS A 91 -13.17 9.18 -2.75
N GLY A 92 -12.61 8.98 -3.94
CA GLY A 92 -13.11 9.59 -5.17
C GLY A 92 -14.12 8.69 -5.87
N LEU A 93 -14.66 9.13 -7.01
CA LEU A 93 -15.58 8.32 -7.81
C LEU A 93 -14.88 7.10 -8.42
N ILE A 94 -13.69 7.30 -9.01
CA ILE A 94 -12.95 6.29 -9.77
C ILE A 94 -11.76 5.70 -8.99
N GLN A 95 -11.18 6.50 -8.08
CA GLN A 95 -9.99 6.13 -7.33
C GLN A 95 -10.03 6.68 -5.90
N TYR A 96 -9.30 6.02 -5.02
CA TYR A 96 -8.93 6.50 -3.70
C TYR A 96 -7.59 7.25 -3.78
N LYS A 97 -7.39 8.21 -2.86
CA LYS A 97 -6.09 8.82 -2.58
C LYS A 97 -5.74 8.57 -1.12
N ILE A 98 -4.73 7.75 -0.88
CA ILE A 98 -4.22 7.38 0.45
C ILE A 98 -3.01 8.28 0.73
N ILE A 99 -3.11 9.13 1.73
CA ILE A 99 -2.11 10.13 2.08
C ILE A 99 -1.53 9.76 3.43
N ILE A 100 -0.23 9.51 3.48
CA ILE A 100 0.52 9.14 4.69
C ILE A 100 1.56 10.22 4.94
N LYS A 101 1.63 10.77 6.14
CA LYS A 101 2.75 11.62 6.59
C LYS A 101 3.51 10.85 7.64
N ILE A 102 4.75 10.51 7.34
CA ILE A 102 5.67 9.92 8.30
C ILE A 102 6.32 11.05 9.11
N LYS A 103 6.61 10.82 10.38
CA LYS A 103 7.30 11.76 11.27
C LYS A 103 8.61 12.23 10.65
N GLY A 104 8.81 13.55 10.62
CA GLY A 104 10.01 14.17 10.04
C GLY A 104 10.09 14.14 8.52
N GLU A 105 9.10 13.56 7.83
CA GLU A 105 9.12 13.35 6.38
C GLU A 105 8.01 14.12 5.65
N LYS A 106 8.10 14.13 4.32
CA LYS A 106 7.06 14.68 3.46
C LYS A 106 5.83 13.75 3.40
N LYS A 107 4.73 14.26 2.85
CA LYS A 107 3.53 13.45 2.61
C LYS A 107 3.74 12.50 1.43
N LEU A 108 3.50 11.22 1.66
CA LEU A 108 3.36 10.20 0.63
C LEU A 108 1.91 10.15 0.17
N THR A 109 1.69 10.16 -1.15
CA THR A 109 0.34 10.01 -1.71
C THR A 109 0.32 8.83 -2.67
N PHE A 110 -0.52 7.84 -2.35
CA PHE A 110 -0.81 6.70 -3.20
C PHE A 110 -2.19 6.88 -3.83
N LYS A 111 -2.26 6.69 -5.14
CA LYS A 111 -3.50 6.63 -5.91
C LYS A 111 -3.88 5.15 -6.05
N SER A 112 -5.13 4.80 -5.77
CA SER A 112 -5.61 3.42 -5.82
C SER A 112 -6.93 3.35 -6.58
N ASN A 113 -6.92 2.76 -7.77
CA ASN A 113 -8.13 2.63 -8.58
C ASN A 113 -9.11 1.66 -7.94
N LYS A 114 -10.41 1.96 -8.00
CA LYS A 114 -11.45 1.09 -7.43
C LYS A 114 -11.55 -0.26 -8.12
N VAL A 115 -11.34 -0.25 -9.44
CA VAL A 115 -11.47 -1.41 -10.30
C VAL A 115 -10.24 -1.44 -11.20
N ILE A 116 -9.63 -2.61 -11.32
CA ILE A 116 -8.52 -2.87 -12.24
C ILE A 116 -8.88 -4.13 -13.02
N ALA A 117 -8.74 -4.07 -14.35
CA ALA A 117 -9.06 -5.19 -15.21
C ALA A 117 -8.25 -6.44 -14.82
N GLY A 118 -8.94 -7.56 -14.63
CA GLY A 118 -8.32 -8.82 -14.20
C GLY A 118 -8.04 -8.93 -12.69
N ILE A 119 -8.29 -7.88 -11.89
CA ILE A 119 -7.98 -7.88 -10.45
C ILE A 119 -9.27 -7.63 -9.65
N LYS A 120 -10.05 -8.70 -9.46
CA LYS A 120 -11.36 -8.63 -8.79
C LYS A 120 -11.24 -8.26 -7.30
N TRP A 121 -10.19 -8.73 -6.63
CA TRP A 121 -9.98 -8.50 -5.20
C TRP A 121 -9.82 -7.01 -4.87
N GLN A 122 -9.30 -6.19 -5.79
CA GLN A 122 -9.07 -4.76 -5.53
C GLN A 122 -10.34 -4.03 -5.07
N LYS A 123 -11.45 -4.28 -5.76
CA LYS A 123 -12.74 -3.67 -5.40
C LYS A 123 -13.27 -4.23 -4.08
N ASN A 124 -13.15 -5.53 -3.88
CA ASN A 124 -13.65 -6.21 -2.68
C ASN A 124 -12.88 -5.76 -1.44
N ASN A 125 -11.56 -5.65 -1.53
CA ASN A 125 -10.69 -5.19 -0.44
C ASN A 125 -10.96 -3.72 -0.09
N LEU A 126 -11.10 -2.84 -1.09
CA LEU A 126 -11.49 -1.44 -0.83
C LEU A 126 -12.86 -1.33 -0.14
N THR A 127 -13.80 -2.21 -0.51
CA THR A 127 -15.14 -2.27 0.10
C THR A 127 -15.07 -2.79 1.54
N PHE A 128 -14.27 -3.82 1.79
CA PHE A 128 -14.03 -4.36 3.12
C PHE A 128 -13.37 -3.32 4.03
N LEU A 129 -12.29 -2.70 3.54
CA LEU A 129 -11.58 -1.65 4.25
C LEU A 129 -12.52 -0.46 4.58
N ASP A 130 -13.33 0.02 3.61
CA ASP A 130 -14.41 1.00 3.87
C ASP A 130 -15.33 0.57 5.04
N SER A 131 -15.73 -0.70 5.08
CA SER A 131 -16.69 -1.22 6.07
C SER A 131 -16.15 -1.32 7.50
N VAL A 132 -14.82 -1.42 7.65
CA VAL A 132 -14.15 -1.47 8.95
C VAL A 132 -13.56 -0.12 9.37
N ASP A 133 -13.91 0.94 8.65
CA ASP A 133 -13.46 2.32 8.89
C ASP A 133 -11.94 2.43 9.15
N TRP A 134 -11.16 1.75 8.32
CA TRP A 134 -9.69 1.81 8.32
C TRP A 134 -9.13 3.23 8.18
N TYR A 135 -9.98 4.19 7.79
CA TYR A 135 -9.69 5.61 7.64
C TYR A 135 -9.49 6.35 8.96
N ASN A 136 -10.26 5.97 9.97
CA ASN A 136 -10.32 6.68 11.25
C ASN A 136 -9.75 5.83 12.39
N SER A 137 -9.36 4.59 12.12
CA SER A 137 -8.97 3.66 13.18
C SER A 137 -7.55 3.85 13.69
N LYS A 138 -6.61 4.58 13.03
CA LYS A 138 -5.24 4.82 13.55
C LYS A 138 -4.51 6.06 12.98
N PRO A 139 -3.66 6.75 13.76
CA PRO A 139 -3.57 6.83 15.24
C PRO A 139 -4.09 8.18 15.81
N GLU A 140 -4.33 8.20 17.13
CA GLU A 140 -4.25 9.40 17.99
C GLU A 140 -2.78 9.84 18.19
#